data_AF-A0A7C6ET51-F1
#
_entry.id   AF-A0A7C6ET51-F1
#
_cell.length_a   1.000
_cell.length_b   1.000
_cell.length_c   1.000
_cell.angle_alpha   90.00
_cell.angle_beta   90.00
_cell.angle_gamma   90.00
#
_symmetry.space_group_name_H-M   'P 1'
#
loop_
_entity.id
_entity.type
_entity.pdbx_description
1 polymer ?
#
loop_
_entity_poly.entity_id
_entity_poly.type
_entity_poly.pdbx_seq_one_letter_code
_entity_poly.pdbx_strand_id
1 'polypeptide(L)' 'PLSSIISIFFNYYSRSNEKQADFFAKKHHQSDALISALKKLSAQNYSHLTPHPIIVKLSYSHPPLLDRIKLLQS' A
#
# COMPACT_ATOMS: atom_id res chain seq x y z
N PRO A 1 6.99 -23.87 -4.57
CA PRO A 1 5.93 -23.73 -5.62
C PRO A 1 4.55 -23.39 -5.05
N LEU A 2 3.99 -24.22 -4.15
CA LEU A 2 2.67 -23.97 -3.55
C LEU A 2 2.65 -22.69 -2.68
N SER A 3 3.71 -22.47 -1.91
CA SER A 3 3.91 -21.26 -1.10
C SER A 3 3.81 -19.96 -1.91
N SER A 4 4.32 -19.94 -3.14
CA SER A 4 4.28 -18.76 -4.03
C SER A 4 2.86 -18.44 -4.51
N ILE A 5 2.05 -19.47 -4.78
CA ILE A 5 0.65 -19.29 -5.19
C ILE A 5 -0.16 -18.76 -4.01
N ILE A 6 0.03 -19.37 -2.83
CA ILE A 6 -0.58 -18.93 -1.58
C ILE A 6 -0.19 -17.48 -1.26
N SER A 7 1.09 -17.11 -1.41
CA SER A 7 1.55 -15.75 -1.15
C SER A 7 0.93 -14.72 -2.10
N ILE A 8 0.71 -15.05 -3.37
CA ILE A 8 0.05 -14.13 -4.32
C ILE A 8 -1.39 -13.85 -3.86
N PHE A 9 -2.12 -14.87 -3.40
CA PHE A 9 -3.48 -14.71 -2.87
C PHE A 9 -3.49 -13.86 -1.59
N PHE A 10 -2.61 -14.16 -0.64
CA PHE A 10 -2.50 -13.37 0.59
C PHE A 10 -2.04 -11.93 0.33
N ASN A 11 -1.13 -11.70 -0.61
CA ASN A 11 -0.72 -10.36 -1.03
C ASN A 11 -1.92 -9.59 -1.62
N TYR A 12 -2.75 -10.24 -2.43
CA TYR A 12 -3.97 -9.62 -2.94
C TYR A 12 -4.94 -9.24 -1.82
N TYR A 13 -5.17 -10.16 -0.87
CA TYR A 13 -6.04 -9.90 0.28
C TYR A 13 -5.48 -8.76 1.17
N SER A 14 -4.18 -8.78 1.45
CA SER A 14 -3.49 -7.74 2.23
C SER A 14 -3.64 -6.35 1.58
N ARG A 15 -3.50 -6.23 0.26
CA ARG A 15 -3.74 -4.97 -0.46
C ARG A 15 -5.19 -4.48 -0.34
N SER A 16 -6.17 -5.38 -0.25
CA SER A 16 -7.57 -4.99 -0.01
C SER A 16 -7.75 -4.40 1.39
N ASN A 17 -7.08 -4.97 2.39
CA ASN A 17 -7.14 -4.48 3.77
C ASN A 17 -6.48 -3.10 3.91
N GLU A 18 -5.38 -2.84 3.20
CA GLU A 18 -4.77 -1.50 3.15
C GLU A 18 -5.74 -0.45 2.60
N LYS A 19 -6.49 -0.77 1.53
CA LYS A 19 -7.50 0.17 0.99
C LYS A 19 -8.61 0.47 2.00
N GLN A 20 -9.05 -0.54 2.75
CA GLN A 20 -10.07 -0.37 3.79
C GLN A 20 -9.51 0.48 4.96
N ALA A 21 -8.26 0.27 5.35
CA ALA A 21 -7.59 1.06 6.38
C ALA A 21 -7.40 2.53 5.95
N ASP A 22 -6.98 2.76 4.71
CA ASP A 22 -6.84 4.12 4.15
C ASP A 22 -8.21 4.83 4.06
N PHE A 23 -9.27 4.11 3.64
CA PHE A 23 -10.63 4.66 3.64
C PHE A 23 -11.11 4.98 5.06
N PHE A 24 -10.80 4.13 6.03
CA PHE A 24 -11.11 4.40 7.43
C PHE A 24 -10.42 5.68 7.93
N ALA A 25 -9.12 5.84 7.65
CA ALA A 25 -8.40 7.07 7.99
C ALA A 25 -9.01 8.31 7.33
N LYS A 26 -9.42 8.20 6.06
CA LYS A 26 -10.13 9.27 5.34
C LYS A 26 -11.46 9.63 6.02
N LYS A 27 -12.27 8.62 6.38
CA LYS A 27 -13.55 8.79 7.05
C LYS A 27 -13.41 9.50 8.41
N HIS A 28 -12.29 9.31 9.10
CA HIS A 28 -12.01 9.91 10.41
C HIS A 28 -11.18 11.20 10.34
N HIS A 29 -11.07 11.84 9.16
CA HIS A 29 -10.31 13.08 8.96
C HIS A 29 -8.82 12.97 9.32
N GLN A 30 -8.23 11.78 9.15
CA GLN A 30 -6.82 11.49 9.45
C GLN A 30 -5.96 11.34 8.18
N SER A 31 -6.51 11.64 6.98
CA SER A 31 -5.79 11.52 5.70
C SER A 31 -4.45 12.23 5.69
N ASP A 32 -4.39 13.50 6.11
CA ASP A 32 -3.16 14.30 6.03
C ASP A 32 -2.07 13.79 6.98
N ALA A 33 -2.46 13.41 8.20
CA ALA A 33 -1.56 12.80 9.17
C ALA A 33 -0.99 11.47 8.64
N LEU A 34 -1.85 10.63 8.05
CA LEU A 34 -1.43 9.36 7.46
C LEU A 34 -0.52 9.56 6.24
N ILE A 35 -0.85 10.48 5.33
CA ILE A 35 0.00 10.81 4.17
C ILE A 35 1.39 11.26 4.65
N SER A 36 1.45 12.13 5.66
CA SER A 36 2.71 12.61 6.23
C SER A 36 3.55 11.46 6.82
N ALA A 37 2.92 10.58 7.62
CA ALA A 37 3.57 9.41 8.19
C ALA A 37 4.10 8.45 7.11
N LEU A 38 3.30 8.16 6.09
CA LEU A 38 3.68 7.28 4.98
C LEU A 38 4.86 7.84 4.19
N LYS A 39 4.88 9.15 3.90
CA LYS A 39 6.03 9.81 3.26
C LYS A 39 7.29 9.70 4.09
N LYS A 40 7.20 9.94 5.40
CA LYS A 40 8.34 9.84 6.33
C LYS A 40 8.89 8.41 6.38
N LEU A 41 8.02 7.42 6.55
CA LEU A 41 8.42 6.01 6.56
C LEU A 41 9.05 5.57 5.23
N SER A 42 8.48 6.00 4.10
CA SER A 42 9.03 5.68 2.79
C SER A 42 10.41 6.30 2.56
N ALA A 43 10.63 7.53 3.02
CA ALA A 43 11.93 8.18 2.96
C ALA A 43 12.97 7.48 3.85
N GLN A 44 12.58 7.12 5.08
CA GLN A 44 13.46 6.42 6.02
C GLN A 44 13.85 5.02 5.56
N ASN A 45 12.94 4.33 4.87
CA ASN A 45 13.15 2.96 4.38
C ASN A 45 13.65 2.89 2.94
N TYR A 46 14.01 4.02 2.31
CA TYR A 46 14.46 4.09 0.92
C TYR A 46 13.54 3.33 -0.05
N SER A 47 12.23 3.45 0.14
CA SER A 47 11.27 2.62 -0.60
C SER A 47 11.27 2.98 -2.09
N HIS A 48 11.21 1.95 -2.95
CA HIS A 48 11.10 2.14 -4.39
C HIS A 48 9.73 2.76 -4.73
N LEU A 49 9.74 4.00 -5.21
CA LEU A 49 8.52 4.80 -5.46
C LEU A 49 7.79 4.42 -6.77
N THR A 50 8.51 3.88 -7.75
CA THR A 50 8.00 3.55 -9.10
C THR A 50 8.28 2.09 -9.50
N PRO A 51 7.90 1.10 -8.68
CA PRO A 51 8.14 -0.30 -9.00
C PRO A 51 7.29 -0.73 -10.20
N HIS A 52 7.80 -1.69 -10.97
CA HIS A 52 7.09 -2.20 -12.14
C HIS A 52 5.76 -2.88 -11.73
N PRO A 53 4.62 -2.63 -12.41
CA PRO A 53 3.29 -3.08 -11.97
C PRO A 53 3.15 -4.60 -11.78
N ILE A 54 3.87 -5.40 -12.59
CA ILE A 54 3.84 -6.86 -12.48
C ILE A 54 4.46 -7.32 -11.16
N ILE A 55 5.58 -6.72 -10.77
CA ILE A 55 6.29 -7.05 -9.54
C ILE A 55 5.42 -6.68 -8.33
N VAL A 56 4.75 -5.53 -8.39
CA VAL A 56 3.80 -5.11 -7.35
C VAL A 56 2.68 -6.14 -7.18
N LYS A 57 2.05 -6.58 -8.27
CA LYS A 57 0.93 -7.52 -8.20
C LYS A 57 1.34 -8.88 -7.61
N LEU A 58 2.51 -9.37 -7.98
CA LEU A 58 2.97 -10.71 -7.60
C LEU A 58 3.65 -10.75 -6.22
N SER A 59 4.48 -9.75 -5.90
CA SER A 59 5.42 -9.84 -4.78
C SER A 59 5.10 -8.89 -3.62
N TYR A 60 4.37 -7.79 -3.85
CA TYR A 60 4.16 -6.78 -2.81
C TYR A 60 2.88 -7.08 -2.03
N SER A 61 3.00 -7.17 -0.70
CA SER A 61 1.85 -7.28 0.21
C SER A 61 1.05 -5.98 0.31
N HIS A 62 1.69 -4.83 0.09
CA HIS A 62 1.06 -3.50 0.16
C HIS A 62 1.13 -2.78 -1.19
N PRO A 63 0.15 -1.92 -1.52
CA PRO A 63 0.23 -1.08 -2.71
C PRO A 63 1.37 -0.03 -2.58
N PRO A 64 1.93 0.45 -3.70
CA PRO A 64 2.92 1.52 -3.71
C PRO A 64 2.42 2.78 -3.00
N LEU A 65 3.35 3.54 -2.42
CA LEU A 65 3.05 4.79 -1.69
C LEU A 65 2.16 5.73 -2.50
N LEU A 66 2.47 5.90 -3.79
CA LEU A 66 1.77 6.80 -4.69
C LEU A 66 0.30 6.41 -4.86
N ASP A 67 -0.02 5.12 -4.91
CA ASP A 67 -1.40 4.63 -5.02
C ASP A 67 -2.19 4.87 -3.73
N ARG A 68 -1.54 4.74 -2.56
CA ARG A 68 -2.16 5.03 -1.26
C ARG A 68 -2.46 6.50 -1.08
N ILE A 69 -1.49 7.37 -1.43
CA ILE A 69 -1.67 8.83 -1.35
C ILE A 69 -2.83 9.27 -2.26
N LYS A 70 -2.93 8.73 -3.48
CA LYS A 70 -4.06 9.02 -4.38
C LYS A 70 -5.40 8.68 -3.75
N LEU A 71 -5.51 7.51 -3.11
CA LEU A 71 -6.75 7.08 -2.46
C LEU A 71 -7.12 7.94 -1.24
N LEU A 72 -6.12 8.44 -0.50
CA LEU A 72 -6.33 9.32 0.64
C LEU A 72 -6.70 10.77 0.24
N GLN A 73 -6.37 11.16 -0.99
CA GLN A 73 -6.62 12.51 -1.55
C GLN A 73 -7.85 12.61 -2.45
N SER A 74 -8.26 11.54 -3.15
CA SER A 74 -9.62 11.42 -3.71
C SER A 74 -10.62 11.43 -2.58
#